data_AF-A0A832GDW2-F1
#
_entry.id   AF-A0A832GDW2-F1
#
_cell.length_a   1.000
_cell.length_b   1.000
_cell.length_c   1.000
_cell.angle_alpha   90.00
_cell.angle_beta   90.00
_cell.angle_gamma   90.00
#
_symmetry.space_group_name_H-M   'P 1'
#
loop_
_entity.id
_entity.type
_entity.pdbx_description
1 polymer ?
#
loop_
_entity_poly.entity_id
_entity_poly.type
_entity_poly.pdbx_seq_one_letter_code
_entity_poly.pdbx_strand_id
1 'polypeptide(L)' 'MAEARGRDNWAHTSAILALIANVNRDPKKTRPFKPADFDPYATKDRREDAIEVTDMAVLKDAFLKERNPT' A
#
# COMPACT_ATOMS: atom_id res chain seq x y z
N MET A 1 19.11 16.49 -13.36
CA MET A 1 19.68 16.57 -11.99
C MET A 1 18.68 17.05 -10.94
N ALA A 2 17.79 18.01 -11.22
CA ALA A 2 16.80 18.49 -10.26
C ALA A 2 15.82 17.39 -9.76
N GLU A 3 15.36 16.50 -10.65
CA GLU A 3 14.48 15.38 -10.25
C GLU A 3 15.16 14.36 -9.32
N ALA A 4 16.45 14.06 -9.54
CA ALA A 4 17.18 13.10 -8.72
C ALA A 4 17.29 13.61 -7.27
N ARG A 5 17.64 14.90 -7.11
CA ARG A 5 17.66 15.55 -5.79
C ARG A 5 16.28 15.58 -5.14
N GLY A 6 15.23 15.78 -5.93
CA GLY A 6 13.84 15.70 -5.46
C GLY A 6 13.51 14.32 -4.88
N ARG A 7 13.85 13.25 -5.60
CA ARG A 7 13.63 11.87 -5.16
C ARG A 7 14.42 11.53 -3.90
N ASP A 8 15.70 11.88 -3.83
CA ASP A 8 16.53 11.62 -2.64
C ASP A 8 15.98 12.32 -1.38
N ASN A 9 15.60 13.60 -1.52
CA ASN A 9 15.02 14.36 -0.42
C ASN A 9 13.70 13.74 0.07
N TRP A 10 12.86 13.28 -0.86
CA TRP A 10 11.58 12.65 -0.51
C TRP A 10 11.73 11.23 0.03
N ALA A 11 12.74 10.47 -0.40
CA ALA A 11 13.08 9.19 0.20
C ALA A 11 13.45 9.35 1.69
N HIS A 12 14.26 10.36 2.02
CA HIS A 12 14.58 10.67 3.43
C HIS A 12 13.35 11.17 4.21
N THR A 13 12.61 12.12 3.64
CA THR A 13 11.43 12.73 4.29
C THR A 13 10.36 11.68 4.59
N SER A 14 10.06 10.81 3.64
CA SER A 14 9.05 9.76 3.79
C SER A 14 9.43 8.72 4.85
N ALA A 15 10.72 8.40 5.00
CA ALA A 15 11.19 7.51 6.07
C ALA A 15 10.94 8.09 7.46
N ILE A 16 11.18 9.40 7.65
CA ILE A 16 10.90 10.09 8.91
C ILE A 16 9.41 10.14 9.20
N LEU A 17 8.58 10.48 8.21
CA LEU A 17 7.13 10.50 8.36
C LEU A 17 6.58 9.13 8.75
N ALA A 18 7.05 8.06 8.10
CA ALA A 18 6.68 6.70 8.44
C ALA A 18 7.09 6.31 9.86
N LEU A 19 8.28 6.71 10.32
CA LEU A 19 8.71 6.49 11.70
C LEU A 19 7.78 7.19 12.69
N ILE A 20 7.54 8.49 12.52
CA ILE A 20 6.69 9.28 13.41
C ILE A 20 5.26 8.73 13.44
N ALA A 21 4.69 8.41 12.28
CA ALA A 21 3.36 7.83 12.19
C ALA A 21 3.28 6.48 12.92
N ASN A 22 4.28 5.61 12.74
CA ASN A 22 4.33 4.31 13.41
C ASN A 22 4.55 4.40 14.92
N VAL A 23 5.30 5.39 15.40
CA VAL A 23 5.45 5.62 16.85
C VAL A 23 4.11 5.99 17.50
N ASN A 24 3.26 6.72 16.78
CA ASN A 24 1.99 7.21 17.29
C ASN A 24 0.78 6.31 16.91
N ARG A 25 0.98 5.24 16.15
CA ARG A 25 -0.13 4.37 15.72
C ARG A 25 -0.52 3.38 16.83
N ASP A 26 -1.80 3.06 16.90
CA ASP A 26 -2.27 1.89 17.64
C ASP A 26 -2.07 0.63 16.78
N PRO A 27 -1.22 -0.33 17.21
CA PRO A 27 -0.91 -1.51 16.42
C PRO A 27 -2.06 -2.49 16.29
N LYS A 28 -3.12 -2.37 17.10
CA LYS A 28 -4.32 -3.22 17.00
C LYS A 28 -5.35 -2.67 16.02
N LYS A 29 -5.29 -1.38 15.69
CA LYS A 29 -6.28 -0.72 14.84
C LYS A 29 -5.83 -0.54 13.41
N THR A 30 -4.53 -0.35 13.19
CA THR A 30 -3.99 0.03 11.88
C THR A 30 -2.73 -0.75 11.55
N ARG A 31 -2.56 -1.07 10.26
CA ARG A 31 -1.31 -1.65 9.75
C ARG A 31 -0.13 -0.70 9.96
N PRO A 32 1.11 -1.20 10.00
CA PRO A 32 2.28 -0.36 9.94
C PRO A 32 2.29 0.51 8.67
N PHE A 33 2.68 1.77 8.83
CA PHE A 33 2.92 2.69 7.72
C PHE A 33 4.29 2.41 7.11
N LYS A 34 4.40 2.46 5.78
CA LYS A 34 5.65 2.32 5.03
C LYS A 34 6.05 3.69 4.47
N PRO A 35 7.34 3.96 4.18
CA PRO A 35 7.75 5.20 3.52
C PRO A 35 6.97 5.47 2.21
N ALA A 36 6.69 4.43 1.43
CA ALA A 36 5.91 4.51 0.20
C ALA A 36 4.46 5.01 0.39
N ASP A 37 3.91 4.98 1.61
CA ASP A 37 2.60 5.59 1.89
C ASP A 37 2.64 7.13 1.85
N PHE A 38 3.83 7.74 1.98
CA PHE A 38 4.04 9.19 2.02
C PHE A 38 4.85 9.75 0.86
N ASP A 39 5.72 8.94 0.23
CA ASP A 39 6.58 9.39 -0.87
C ASP A 39 5.78 9.60 -2.17
N PRO A 40 5.75 10.83 -2.75
CA PRO A 40 5.04 11.10 -4.01
C PRO A 40 5.68 10.40 -5.22
N TYR A 41 6.95 10.00 -5.14
CA TYR A 41 7.64 9.27 -6.21
C TYR A 41 7.54 7.75 -6.03
N ALA A 42 7.01 7.27 -4.91
CA ALA A 42 6.72 5.85 -4.79
C ALA A 42 5.62 5.49 -5.80
N THR A 43 5.92 4.55 -6.68
CA THR A 43 4.88 3.84 -7.41
C THR A 43 3.99 3.23 -6.34
N LYS A 44 2.77 3.74 -6.16
CA LYS A 44 1.78 3.07 -5.32
C LYS A 44 1.71 1.67 -5.91
N ASP A 45 2.13 0.67 -5.15
CA ASP A 45 1.85 -0.72 -5.46
C ASP A 45 0.35 -0.73 -5.71
N ARG A 46 -0.05 -0.76 -6.99
CA ARG A 46 -1.40 -1.15 -7.37
C ARG A 46 -1.46 -2.50 -6.71
N ARG A 47 -2.24 -2.63 -5.63
CA ARG A 47 -2.35 -3.89 -4.89
C ARG A 47 -2.49 -4.95 -5.97
N GLU A 48 -1.44 -5.74 -6.20
CA GLU A 48 -1.38 -6.57 -7.41
C GLU A 48 -2.52 -7.61 -7.38
N ASP A 49 -3.06 -7.81 -6.17
CA ASP A 49 -4.20 -8.66 -5.84
C ASP A 49 -5.54 -7.90 -5.66
N ALA A 50 -5.61 -6.59 -5.92
CA ALA A 50 -6.90 -5.90 -5.86
C ALA A 50 -7.73 -6.23 -7.10
N ILE A 51 -8.77 -7.02 -6.88
CA ILE A 51 -9.82 -7.23 -7.87
C ILE A 51 -10.59 -5.91 -8.03
N GLU A 52 -10.52 -5.32 -9.22
CA GLU A 52 -11.39 -4.22 -9.59
C GLU A 52 -12.83 -4.75 -9.70
N VAL A 53 -13.70 -4.34 -8.78
CA VAL A 53 -15.10 -4.76 -8.78
C VAL A 53 -15.86 -3.88 -9.76
N THR A 54 -15.91 -4.30 -11.02
CA THR A 54 -16.75 -3.67 -12.05
C THR A 54 -18.20 -4.13 -11.98
N ASP A 55 -18.45 -5.33 -11.45
CA ASP A 55 -19.78 -5.90 -11.22
C ASP A 55 -19.74 -6.90 -10.04
N MET A 56 -20.85 -7.00 -9.30
CA MET A 56 -21.02 -7.91 -8.17
C MET A 56 -20.91 -9.39 -8.57
N ALA A 57 -21.12 -9.73 -9.84
CA ALA A 57 -20.89 -11.07 -10.37
C ALA A 57 -19.42 -11.52 -10.23
N VAL A 58 -18.46 -10.60 -10.35
CA VAL A 58 -17.01 -10.88 -10.26
C VAL A 58 -16.63 -11.41 -8.86
N LEU A 59 -17.32 -10.95 -7.82
CA LEU A 59 -17.09 -11.42 -6.45
C LEU A 59 -17.50 -12.89 -6.28
N LYS A 60 -18.58 -13.33 -6.95
CA LYS A 60 -19.07 -14.70 -6.85
C LYS A 60 -18.05 -15.71 -7.38
N ASP A 61 -17.41 -15.39 -8.50
CA ASP A 61 -16.38 -16.25 -9.11
C ASP A 61 -15.09 -16.30 -8.30
N ALA A 62 -14.70 -15.17 -7.68
CA ALA A 62 -13.53 -15.11 -6.81
C ALA A 62 -13.69 -15.95 -5.53
N PHE A 63 -14.85 -15.87 -4.87
CA PHE A 63 -15.07 -16.52 -3.57
C PHE A 63 -15.58 -17.97 -3.64
N LEU A 64 -16.14 -18.43 -4.76
CA LEU A 64 -16.62 -19.82 -4.89
C LEU A 64 -15.55 -20.80 -5.41
N LYS A 65 -14.45 -20.31 -5.98
CA LYS A 65 -13.39 -21.14 -6.56
C LYS A 65 -12.55 -21.89 -5.52
N GLU A 66 -12.50 -21.42 -4.27
CA GLU A 66 -11.71 -22.06 -3.20
C GLU A 66 -12.44 -23.19 -2.44
N ARG A 67 -13.74 -23.42 -2.70
CA ARG A 67 -14.49 -24.52 -2.06
C ARG A 67 -14.34 -25.85 -2.82
N ASN A 68 -13.10 -26.24 -3.09
CA ASN A 68 -12.64 -27.62 -3.29
C ASN A 68 -11.12 -27.59 -3.55
N PRO A 69 -10.33 -28.12 -2.61
CA PRO A 69 -9.73 -29.41 -2.90
C PRO A 69 -9.79 -30.39 -1.72
N THR A 70 -9.93 -31.66 -2.09
CA THR A 70 -9.68 -32.89 -1.30
C THR A 70 -8.36 -32.88 -0.54
#